data_AF-A0A195CXQ4-F1
#
_entry.id   AF-A0A195CXQ4-F1
#
_cell.length_a   1.000
_cell.length_b   1.000
_cell.length_c   1.000
_cell.angle_alpha   90.00
_cell.angle_beta   90.00
_cell.angle_gamma   90.00
#
_symmetry.space_group_name_H-M   'P 1'
#
loop_
_entity.id
_entity.type
_entity.pdbx_description
1 polymer ?
#
loop_
_entity_poly.entity_id
_entity_poly.type
_entity_poly.pdbx_seq_one_letter_code
_entity_poly.pdbx_strand_id
1 'polypeptide(L)' 'ICTGAAPNCGLNEYYNSCGTSCQPTCQNPSPRVCTLACVAGCECMEGYLRNAENHCVPTYNC' A
#
# COMPACT_ATOMS: atom_id res chain seq x y z
N ILE A 1 -25.97 12.91 4.23
CA ILE A 1 -25.40 12.01 3.21
C ILE A 1 -24.28 11.20 3.85
N CYS A 2 -24.50 9.90 4.10
CA CYS A 2 -23.41 9.03 4.53
C CYS A 2 -22.70 8.55 3.27
N THR A 3 -21.93 9.43 2.62
CA THR A 3 -21.00 9.05 1.57
C THR A 3 -19.95 8.16 2.21
N GLY A 4 -19.95 6.88 1.87
CA GLY A 4 -19.03 5.87 2.39
C GLY A 4 -17.58 6.15 2.02
N ALA A 5 -16.96 7.13 2.68
CA ALA A 5 -15.53 7.27 2.76
C ALA A 5 -15.07 6.45 3.97
N ALA A 6 -14.90 5.14 3.78
CA ALA A 6 -13.93 4.41 4.60
C ALA A 6 -12.60 5.18 4.56
N PRO A 7 -11.81 5.25 5.64
CA PRO A 7 -10.72 6.20 5.75
C PRO A 7 -9.69 6.02 4.62
N ASN A 8 -9.74 6.92 3.64
CA ASN A 8 -8.68 7.42 2.75
C ASN A 8 -7.85 6.43 1.88
N CYS A 9 -8.24 5.17 1.69
CA CYS A 9 -7.47 4.22 0.87
C CYS A 9 -8.20 3.80 -0.41
N GLY A 10 -7.43 3.57 -1.48
CA GLY A 10 -7.93 3.18 -2.79
C GLY A 10 -8.36 1.71 -2.89
N LEU A 11 -8.64 1.27 -4.11
CA LEU A 11 -8.99 -0.13 -4.39
C LEU A 11 -7.77 -1.03 -4.14
N ASN A 12 -7.96 -2.15 -3.44
CA ASN A 12 -6.90 -3.10 -3.03
C ASN A 12 -5.86 -2.50 -2.06
N GLU A 13 -6.24 -1.44 -1.34
CA GLU A 13 -5.49 -0.86 -0.24
C GLU A 13 -6.28 -0.98 1.06
N TYR A 14 -5.56 -1.05 2.17
CA TYR A 14 -6.15 -1.00 3.51
C TYR A 14 -5.45 0.08 4.33
N TYR A 15 -6.21 0.75 5.18
CA TYR A 15 -5.65 1.73 6.09
C TYR A 15 -4.92 1.01 7.23
N ASN A 16 -3.62 1.26 7.34
CA ASN A 16 -2.80 0.76 8.43
C ASN A 16 -2.30 1.94 9.27
N SER A 17 -2.63 1.96 10.56
CA SER A 17 -2.18 2.99 11.49
C SER A 17 -0.70 2.83 11.90
N CYS A 18 -0.12 1.64 11.72
CA CYS A 18 1.31 1.37 11.86
C CYS A 18 1.74 0.47 10.68
N GLY A 19 1.72 1.04 9.47
CA GLY A 19 2.24 0.40 8.27
C GLY A 19 3.74 0.57 8.12
N THR A 20 4.29 -0.03 7.07
CA THR A 20 5.69 0.17 6.70
C THR A 20 5.85 1.39 5.80
N SER A 21 6.89 2.20 6.01
CA SER A 21 7.26 3.26 5.06
C SER A 21 7.75 2.70 3.72
N CYS A 22 8.15 1.43 3.69
CA CYS A 22 8.65 0.73 2.53
C CYS A 22 7.60 -0.25 2.01
N GLN A 23 6.58 0.27 1.37
CA GLN A 23 5.64 -0.64 0.72
C GLN A 23 6.31 -1.27 -0.50
N PRO A 24 6.09 -2.57 -0.73
CA PRO A 24 6.63 -3.25 -1.89
C PRO A 24 5.94 -2.68 -3.15
N THR A 25 6.75 -2.36 -4.15
CA THR A 25 6.31 -1.75 -5.42
C THR A 25 6.68 -2.64 -6.59
N CYS A 26 6.08 -2.45 -7.77
CA CYS A 26 6.45 -3.21 -8.96
C CYS A 26 7.94 -3.09 -9.31
N GLN A 27 8.54 -1.92 -9.04
CA GLN A 27 9.96 -1.67 -9.29
C GLN A 27 10.87 -2.23 -8.19
N ASN A 28 10.34 -2.36 -6.97
CA ASN A 28 11.06 -2.90 -5.83
C ASN A 28 10.12 -3.76 -4.97
N PRO A 29 9.91 -5.04 -5.36
CA PRO A 29 8.99 -5.92 -4.65
C PRO A 29 9.50 -6.35 -3.27
N SER A 30 10.79 -6.15 -2.98
CA SER A 30 11.39 -6.48 -1.69
C SER A 30 12.36 -5.38 -1.24
N PRO A 31 11.83 -4.28 -0.67
CA PRO A 31 12.67 -3.24 -0.10
C PRO A 31 13.48 -3.80 1.07
N ARG A 32 14.81 -3.83 0.93
CA ARG A 32 15.73 -4.44 1.91
C ARG A 32 15.99 -3.58 3.14
N VAL A 33 15.78 -2.27 3.06
CA VAL A 33 16.13 -1.31 4.12
C VAL A 33 14.92 -0.45 4.40
N CYS A 34 14.33 -0.64 5.58
CA CYS A 34 13.11 0.03 5.99
C CYS A 34 13.23 0.53 7.40
N THR A 35 12.72 1.74 7.64
CA THR A 35 12.64 2.30 8.98
C THR A 35 11.65 1.48 9.79
N LEU A 36 12.03 1.14 11.03
CA LEU A 36 11.13 0.54 12.03
C LEU A 36 10.07 1.52 12.56
N ALA A 37 10.00 2.72 11.98
CA ALA A 37 8.98 3.70 12.31
C ALA A 37 7.62 3.26 11.74
N CYS A 38 6.61 3.24 12.60
CA CYS A 38 5.22 3.11 12.19
C CYS A 38 4.84 4.31 11.31
N VAL A 39 4.42 4.05 10.08
CA VAL A 39 3.83 5.09 9.21
C VAL A 39 2.34 4.81 9.09
N ALA A 40 1.52 5.73 9.58
CA ALA A 40 0.08 5.66 9.37
C ALA A 40 -0.23 6.04 7.92
N GLY A 41 -0.89 5.16 7.18
CA GLY A 41 -1.17 5.37 5.77
C GLY A 41 -1.91 4.20 5.13
N CYS A 42 -2.13 4.32 3.83
CA CYS A 42 -2.73 3.27 3.02
C CYS A 42 -1.66 2.31 2.53
N GLU A 43 -1.90 1.03 2.70
CA GLU A 43 -0.99 -0.03 2.28
C GLU A 43 -1.68 -0.98 1.31
N CYS A 44 -0.95 -1.39 0.26
CA CYS A 44 -1.42 -2.43 -0.64
C CYS A 44 -1.69 -3.69 0.17
N MET A 45 -2.81 -4.35 -0.11
CA MET A 45 -3.12 -5.65 0.47
C MET A 45 -2.01 -6.68 0.17
N GLU A 46 -1.92 -7.72 1.00
CA GLU A 46 -0.97 -8.80 0.80
C GLU A 46 -1.10 -9.42 -0.61
N GLY A 47 0.01 -9.55 -1.32
CA GLY A 47 0.04 -10.02 -2.72
C GLY A 47 -0.20 -8.93 -3.78
N TYR A 48 -0.42 -7.68 -3.36
CA TYR A 48 -0.50 -6.50 -4.24
C TYR A 48 0.74 -5.63 -4.07
N LEU A 49 1.20 -5.05 -5.18
CA LEU A 49 2.32 -4.13 -5.25
C LEU A 49 1.84 -2.79 -5.81
N ARG A 50 2.46 -1.71 -5.34
CA ARG A 50 2.17 -0.39 -5.89
C ARG A 50 2.86 -0.20 -7.24
N ASN A 51 2.10 0.14 -8.26
CA ASN A 51 2.62 0.48 -9.59
C ASN A 51 3.06 1.96 -9.66
N ALA A 52 3.61 2.36 -10.80
CA ALA A 52 4.05 3.75 -11.03
C ALA A 52 2.89 4.77 -11.03
N GLU A 53 1.65 4.31 -11.20
CA GLU A 53 0.43 5.14 -11.16
C GLU A 53 -0.14 5.27 -9.74
N ASN A 54 0.56 4.78 -8.71
CA ASN A 54 0.08 4.70 -7.32
C ASN A 54 -1.15 3.80 -7.13
N HIS A 55 -1.35 2.81 -8.00
CA HIS A 55 -2.39 1.79 -7.86
C HIS A 55 -1.80 0.49 -7.33
N CYS A 56 -2.50 -0.16 -6.41
CA CYS A 56 -2.15 -1.49 -5.93
C CYS A 56 -2.67 -2.54 -6.91
N VAL A 57 -1.74 -3.10 -7.67
CA VAL A 57 -2.00 -4.17 -8.65
C VAL A 57 -1.46 -5.49 -8.11
N PRO A 58 -2.04 -6.63 -8.49
CA PRO A 58 -1.51 -7.92 -8.11
C PRO A 58 -0.05 -8.06 -8.54
N THR A 59 0.77 -8.75 -7.74
CA THR A 59 2.19 -9.04 -8.05
C THR A 59 2.45 -9.60 -9.45
N TYR A 60 1.52 -10.38 -10.01
CA TYR A 60 1.60 -10.95 -11.35
C TYR A 60 1.21 -9.98 -12.48
N ASN A 61 0.66 -8.82 -12.12
CA ASN A 61 0.21 -7.76 -13.02
C ASN A 61 1.04 -6.47 -12.83
N CYS A 62 2.22 -6.62 -12.20
CA CYS A 62 3.38 -5.80 -12.43
C CYS A 62 4.15 -6.40 -13.62
#